data_AF-A0A5D3JZ88-F1
#
_entry.id   AF-A0A5D3JZ88-F1
#
_cell.length_a   1.000
_cell.length_b   1.000
_cell.length_c   1.000
_cell.angle_alpha   90.00
_cell.angle_beta   90.00
_cell.angle_gamma   90.00
#
_symmetry.space_group_name_H-M   'P 1'
#
loop_
_entity.id
_entity.type
_entity.pdbx_description
1 polymer ?
#
loop_
_entity_poly.entity_id
_entity_poly.type
_entity_poly.pdbx_seq_one_letter_code
_entity_poly.pdbx_strand_id
1 'polypeptide(L)'
;MRTWAVCLGAYYAACTGAVACMGPSFERGIIFEHVPTDIDAPIIVEATLSDRREVGDAAGNQIVVMNVHVDRVIKGAIDARTFRIVVYGTDCTRASVGQGIVLGDLVDVPPHGLMLSARDGSNPRTWSKEFLQKQLDIWNAARNDK
;
A
#
# COMPACT_ATOMS: atom_id res chain seq x y z
N MET A 1 6.81 -65.08 3.59
CA MET A 1 5.45 -64.97 3.00
C MET A 1 4.93 -63.57 3.35
N ARG A 2 4.76 -62.66 2.37
CA ARG A 2 3.46 -62.28 1.75
C ARG A 2 2.43 -61.92 2.85
N THR A 3 1.81 -60.73 2.92
CA THR A 3 1.28 -59.87 1.84
C THR A 3 0.80 -58.50 2.39
N TRP A 4 1.11 -57.44 1.64
CA TRP A 4 0.50 -56.11 1.44
C TRP A 4 -0.90 -55.78 2.00
N ALA A 5 -1.11 -54.52 2.46
CA ALA A 5 -2.09 -53.56 1.92
C ALA A 5 -2.00 -52.19 2.66
N VAL A 6 -1.48 -51.14 2.00
CA VAL A 6 -2.24 -50.00 1.45
C VAL A 6 -2.99 -49.16 2.50
N CYS A 7 -2.41 -47.99 2.82
CA CYS A 7 -3.15 -46.73 3.00
C CYS A 7 -2.32 -45.59 2.36
N LEU A 8 -2.23 -45.63 1.02
CA LEU A 8 -2.12 -44.43 0.20
C LEU A 8 -3.51 -43.79 0.20
N GLY A 9 -3.65 -42.51 0.57
CA GLY A 9 -4.88 -41.79 0.27
C GLY A 9 -5.18 -40.58 1.15
N ALA A 10 -4.91 -39.40 0.59
CA ALA A 10 -5.71 -38.20 0.80
C ALA A 10 -5.76 -37.58 2.21
N TYR A 11 -4.62 -37.11 2.71
CA TYR A 11 -4.62 -35.90 3.54
C TYR A 11 -3.53 -34.95 3.04
N TYR A 12 -3.61 -34.60 1.75
CA TYR A 12 -2.92 -33.41 1.28
C TYR A 12 -3.53 -32.25 2.03
N ALA A 13 -2.69 -31.64 2.86
CA ALA A 13 -2.94 -30.38 3.52
C ALA A 13 -3.71 -29.46 2.58
N ALA A 14 -4.92 -29.09 2.98
CA ALA A 14 -5.48 -27.82 2.56
C ALA A 14 -4.49 -26.76 3.08
N CYS A 15 -3.46 -26.47 2.27
CA CYS A 15 -2.67 -25.27 2.41
C CYS A 15 -3.67 -24.14 2.19
N THR A 16 -4.30 -23.71 3.27
CA THR A 16 -4.98 -22.42 3.35
C THR A 16 -3.98 -21.41 2.81
N GLY A 17 -4.28 -20.83 1.66
CA GLY A 17 -3.36 -20.00 0.89
C GLY A 17 -2.99 -18.74 1.64
N ALA A 18 -2.04 -18.84 2.56
CA ALA A 18 -1.24 -17.71 2.97
C ALA A 18 -0.30 -17.45 1.80
N VAL A 19 -0.68 -16.51 0.93
CA VAL A 19 0.22 -16.02 -0.11
C VAL A 19 1.24 -15.13 0.59
N ALA A 20 2.21 -15.75 1.26
CA ALA A 20 3.37 -15.02 1.74
C ALA A 20 4.00 -14.36 0.51
N CYS A 21 4.25 -13.06 0.56
CA CYS A 21 4.95 -12.36 -0.53
C CYS A 21 6.23 -13.12 -0.83
N MET A 22 6.27 -13.78 -1.98
CA MET A 22 7.36 -14.68 -2.35
C MET A 22 8.57 -13.85 -2.77
N GLY A 23 9.16 -13.18 -1.80
CA GLY A 23 10.29 -12.29 -1.97
C GLY A 23 9.91 -10.87 -2.38
N PRO A 24 10.89 -9.96 -2.39
CA PRO A 24 10.63 -8.52 -2.49
C PRO A 24 10.29 -8.06 -3.92
N SER A 25 10.14 -9.00 -4.87
CA SER A 25 9.66 -8.73 -6.23
C SER A 25 8.14 -8.59 -6.31
N PHE A 26 7.42 -9.07 -5.30
CA PHE A 26 5.95 -9.00 -5.21
C PHE A 26 5.47 -7.84 -4.33
N GLU A 27 6.40 -7.12 -3.69
CA GLU A 27 6.09 -5.94 -2.89
C GLU A 27 5.64 -4.81 -3.80
N ARG A 28 4.42 -4.32 -3.57
CA ARG A 28 3.84 -3.19 -4.28
C ARG A 28 3.74 -2.01 -3.34
N GLY A 29 4.26 -0.86 -3.76
CA GLY A 29 4.10 0.39 -3.04
C GLY A 29 2.92 1.21 -3.59
N ILE A 30 2.63 2.29 -2.89
CA ILE A 30 1.61 3.29 -3.25
C ILE A 30 2.21 4.63 -3.70
N ILE A 31 3.52 4.82 -3.50
CA ILE A 31 4.24 6.04 -3.89
C ILE A 31 4.92 5.75 -5.22
N PHE A 32 4.61 6.53 -6.23
CA PHE A 32 5.22 6.43 -7.55
C PHE A 32 6.19 7.59 -7.77
N GLU A 33 7.29 7.32 -8.46
CA GLU A 33 8.23 8.36 -8.87
C GLU A 33 7.64 9.22 -10.00
N HIS A 34 6.89 8.57 -10.91
CA HIS A 34 6.26 9.20 -12.06
C HIS A 34 4.80 8.75 -12.14
N VAL A 35 3.95 9.51 -12.83
CA VAL A 35 2.56 9.10 -13.10
C VAL A 35 2.58 7.83 -13.96
N PRO A 36 2.03 6.68 -13.47
CA PRO A 36 1.99 5.46 -14.26
C PRO A 36 1.08 5.63 -15.48
N THR A 37 1.43 4.98 -16.59
CA THR A 37 0.66 5.05 -17.84
C THR A 37 -0.38 3.94 -17.98
N ASP A 38 -0.24 2.90 -17.16
CA ASP A 38 -1.01 1.66 -17.15
C ASP A 38 -2.06 1.61 -16.03
N ILE A 39 -2.08 2.58 -15.12
CA ILE A 39 -3.04 2.68 -14.03
C ILE A 39 -3.91 3.92 -14.22
N ASP A 40 -5.18 3.71 -14.54
CA ASP A 40 -6.16 4.79 -14.55
C ASP A 40 -6.73 4.99 -13.13
N ALA A 41 -6.62 6.21 -12.64
CA ALA A 41 -7.23 6.64 -11.38
C ALA A 41 -7.91 8.00 -11.58
N PRO A 42 -9.06 8.23 -10.93
CA PRO A 42 -9.77 9.51 -11.04
C PRO A 42 -9.01 10.65 -10.38
N ILE A 43 -8.18 10.35 -9.37
CA ILE A 43 -7.37 11.32 -8.64
C ILE A 43 -5.90 10.94 -8.73
N ILE A 44 -5.06 11.90 -9.07
CA ILE A 44 -3.61 11.80 -9.11
C ILE A 44 -3.04 13.07 -8.50
N VAL A 45 -2.21 12.92 -7.46
CA VAL A 45 -1.58 14.03 -6.75
C VAL A 45 -0.10 13.76 -6.55
N GLU A 46 0.70 14.81 -6.53
CA GLU A 46 2.01 14.80 -5.90
C GLU A 46 1.82 15.20 -4.43
N ALA A 47 2.34 14.38 -3.52
CA ALA A 47 2.04 14.53 -2.11
C ALA A 47 3.13 13.95 -1.20
N THR A 48 3.14 14.46 0.03
CA THR A 48 3.96 13.97 1.14
C THR A 48 3.09 13.21 2.14
N LEU A 49 3.47 11.98 2.47
CA LEU A 49 2.76 11.04 3.33
C LEU A 49 3.43 11.00 4.70
N SER A 50 2.64 11.19 5.74
CA SER A 50 3.09 11.19 7.13
C SER A 50 2.12 10.39 8.03
N ASP A 51 2.50 10.24 9.31
CA ASP A 51 1.63 9.69 10.35
C ASP A 51 0.97 8.35 10.01
N ARG A 52 1.79 7.36 9.61
CA ARG A 52 1.32 5.98 9.42
C ARG A 52 0.73 5.42 10.71
N ARG A 53 -0.54 5.00 10.64
CA ARG A 53 -1.28 4.34 11.71
C ARG A 53 -2.00 3.12 11.16
N GLU A 54 -2.03 2.07 11.95
CA GLU A 54 -2.89 0.91 11.72
C GLU A 54 -4.13 1.05 12.60
N VAL A 55 -5.31 0.96 11.97
CA VAL A 55 -6.61 1.15 12.64
C VAL A 55 -7.59 0.09 12.14
N GLY A 56 -8.67 -0.14 12.88
CA GLY A 56 -9.78 -0.99 12.43
C GLY A 56 -10.80 -0.21 11.61
N ASP A 57 -11.33 -0.81 10.54
CA ASP A 57 -12.53 -0.30 9.85
C ASP A 57 -13.82 -0.78 10.54
N ALA A 58 -14.99 -0.34 10.04
CA ALA A 58 -16.29 -0.75 10.58
C ALA A 58 -16.58 -2.26 10.44
N ALA A 59 -15.91 -2.97 9.52
CA ALA A 59 -16.02 -4.41 9.35
C ALA A 59 -15.04 -5.20 10.23
N GLY A 60 -14.21 -4.51 11.02
CA GLY A 60 -13.20 -5.12 11.88
C GLY A 60 -11.90 -5.48 11.16
N ASN A 61 -11.72 -5.07 9.90
CA ASN A 61 -10.47 -5.28 9.18
C ASN A 61 -9.42 -4.26 9.62
N GLN A 62 -8.16 -4.70 9.68
CA GLN A 62 -7.03 -3.79 9.91
C GLN A 62 -6.68 -3.07 8.60
N ILE A 63 -6.71 -1.75 8.64
CA ILE A 63 -6.35 -0.86 7.54
C ILE A 63 -5.21 0.06 7.96
N VAL A 64 -4.41 0.50 6.99
CA VAL A 64 -3.40 1.53 7.21
C VAL A 64 -3.98 2.87 6.81
N VAL A 65 -3.90 3.85 7.70
CA VAL A 65 -4.28 5.23 7.42
C VAL A 65 -3.06 6.13 7.58
N MET A 66 -2.89 7.07 6.64
CA MET A 66 -1.81 8.06 6.66
C MET A 66 -2.37 9.46 6.39
N ASN A 67 -1.71 10.46 6.96
CA ASN A 67 -1.94 11.85 6.61
C ASN A 67 -1.20 12.16 5.31
N VAL A 68 -1.82 12.99 4.48
CA VAL A 68 -1.28 13.39 3.19
C VAL A 68 -1.31 14.90 3.10
N HIS A 69 -0.16 15.49 2.83
CA HIS A 69 -0.06 16.88 2.37
C HIS A 69 0.04 16.88 0.85
N VAL A 70 -0.90 17.54 0.20
CA VAL A 70 -0.92 17.71 -1.26
C VAL A 70 0.04 18.83 -1.64
N ASP A 71 1.06 18.49 -2.40
CA ASP A 71 1.99 19.46 -2.97
C ASP A 71 1.42 20.01 -4.29
N ARG A 72 0.83 19.12 -5.11
CA ARG A 72 0.21 19.47 -6.39
C ARG A 72 -0.87 18.47 -6.80
N VAL A 73 -1.98 18.96 -7.34
CA VAL A 73 -2.99 18.12 -8.01
C VAL A 73 -2.65 17.98 -9.49
N ILE A 74 -2.56 16.74 -9.97
CA ILE A 74 -2.27 16.42 -11.37
C ILE A 74 -3.56 16.08 -12.13
N LYS A 75 -4.45 15.30 -11.51
CA LYS A 75 -5.75 14.90 -12.05
C LYS A 75 -6.77 14.80 -10.92
N GLY A 76 -8.03 15.10 -11.23
CA GLY A 76 -9.15 15.03 -10.29
C GLY A 76 -9.40 16.35 -9.57
N ALA A 77 -10.52 16.41 -8.85
CA ALA A 77 -10.90 17.56 -8.05
C ALA A 77 -10.67 17.24 -6.57
N ILE A 78 -9.56 17.73 -6.02
CA ILE A 78 -9.29 17.78 -4.58
C ILE A 78 -9.07 19.24 -4.21
N ASP A 79 -9.91 19.77 -3.34
CA ASP A 79 -9.83 21.15 -2.84
C ASP A 79 -9.09 21.25 -1.50
N ALA A 80 -8.63 20.11 -0.96
CA ALA A 80 -7.98 20.03 0.33
C ALA A 80 -6.45 20.01 0.19
N ARG A 81 -5.77 20.91 0.91
CA ARG A 81 -4.30 20.87 1.06
C ARG A 81 -3.82 19.65 1.83
N THR A 82 -4.67 19.11 2.71
CA THR A 82 -4.40 17.92 3.50
C THR A 82 -5.61 17.00 3.48
N PHE A 83 -5.37 15.70 3.31
CA PHE A 83 -6.40 14.67 3.42
C PHE A 83 -5.79 13.38 3.97
N ARG A 84 -6.63 12.37 4.22
CA ARG A 84 -6.18 11.06 4.70
C ARG A 84 -6.26 10.04 3.57
N ILE A 85 -5.24 9.19 3.46
CA ILE A 85 -5.31 8.02 2.60
C ILE A 85 -5.58 6.77 3.42
N VAL A 86 -6.29 5.83 2.79
CA VAL A 86 -6.44 4.47 3.28
C VAL A 86 -5.71 3.52 2.35
N VAL A 87 -5.01 2.56 2.95
CA VAL A 87 -4.46 1.40 2.27
C VAL A 87 -5.06 0.17 2.92
N TYR A 88 -5.81 -0.59 2.14
CA TYR A 88 -6.31 -1.88 2.57
C TYR A 88 -5.14 -2.85 2.57
N GLY A 89 -4.89 -3.51 3.70
CA GLY A 89 -3.84 -4.51 3.81
C GLY A 89 -4.15 -5.68 2.89
N THR A 90 -3.63 -5.66 1.66
CA THR A 90 -3.45 -6.88 0.87
C THR A 90 -2.08 -7.43 1.17
N ASP A 91 -1.90 -8.74 0.97
CA ASP A 91 -0.75 -9.49 1.48
C ASP A 91 0.61 -8.87 1.12
N CYS A 92 0.72 -8.08 0.03
CA CYS A 92 1.99 -7.51 -0.44
C CYS A 92 2.02 -5.99 -0.69
N THR A 93 1.03 -5.23 -0.22
CA THR A 93 1.07 -3.77 -0.33
C THR A 93 1.88 -3.16 0.81
N ARG A 94 2.94 -2.40 0.49
CA ARG A 94 3.70 -1.62 1.46
C ARG A 94 3.27 -0.15 1.44
N ALA A 95 2.76 0.31 2.59
CA ALA A 95 2.48 1.70 2.87
C ALA A 95 3.54 2.26 3.82
N SER A 96 4.24 3.32 3.41
CA SER A 96 5.24 4.01 4.23
C SER A 96 5.09 5.52 4.11
N VAL A 97 5.67 6.23 5.09
CA VAL A 97 5.91 7.66 4.96
C VAL A 97 6.87 7.92 3.80
N GLY A 98 6.73 9.07 3.15
CA GLY A 98 7.49 9.38 1.94
C GLY A 98 6.90 10.54 1.14
N GLN A 99 7.45 10.82 -0.03
CA GLN A 99 6.94 11.84 -0.94
C GLN A 99 6.98 11.36 -2.39
N GLY A 100 5.92 11.62 -3.15
CA GLY A 100 5.88 11.32 -4.57
C GLY A 100 4.47 11.39 -5.12
N ILE A 101 4.24 10.68 -6.22
CA ILE A 101 2.91 10.59 -6.83
C ILE A 101 2.08 9.54 -6.09
N VAL A 102 0.86 9.93 -5.72
CA VAL A 102 -0.16 9.04 -5.17
C VAL A 102 -1.43 9.19 -5.99
N LEU A 103 -2.08 8.06 -6.23
CA LEU A 103 -3.27 7.99 -7.06
C LEU A 103 -4.29 7.03 -6.45
N GLY A 104 -5.57 7.29 -6.70
CA GLY A 104 -6.62 6.54 -6.04
C GLY A 104 -8.02 7.05 -6.29
N ASP A 105 -8.94 6.49 -5.52
CA ASP A 105 -10.37 6.78 -5.53
C ASP A 105 -10.79 7.39 -4.19
N LEU A 106 -11.69 8.38 -4.20
CA LEU A 106 -12.31 8.84 -2.96
C LEU A 106 -13.34 7.83 -2.50
N VAL A 107 -13.18 7.37 -1.26
CA VAL A 107 -14.04 6.37 -0.62
C VAL A 107 -14.43 6.84 0.77
N ASP A 108 -15.66 6.55 1.18
CA ASP A 108 -16.04 6.72 2.58
C ASP A 108 -15.61 5.48 3.37
N VAL A 109 -14.86 5.69 4.45
CA VAL A 109 -14.30 4.62 5.30
C VAL A 109 -14.81 4.78 6.72
N PRO A 110 -16.01 4.28 7.07
CA PRO A 110 -16.48 4.35 8.45
C PRO A 110 -15.57 3.59 9.42
N PRO A 111 -15.31 4.10 10.63
CA PRO A 111 -15.77 5.38 11.21
C PRO A 111 -14.87 6.59 10.88
N HIS A 112 -13.90 6.43 9.98
CA HIS A 112 -12.85 7.41 9.71
C HIS A 112 -13.20 8.47 8.66
N GLY A 113 -14.31 8.31 7.95
CA GLY A 113 -14.86 9.27 6.97
C GLY A 113 -14.25 9.17 5.58
N LEU A 114 -14.39 10.23 4.79
CA LEU A 114 -13.92 10.30 3.41
C LEU A 114 -12.38 10.28 3.33
N MET A 115 -11.82 9.35 2.55
CA MET A 115 -10.40 9.15 2.35
C MET A 115 -10.09 8.85 0.89
N LEU A 116 -8.83 9.02 0.51
CA LEU A 116 -8.34 8.51 -0.78
C LEU A 116 -7.85 7.06 -0.59
N SER A 117 -8.50 6.11 -1.24
CA SER A 117 -8.02 4.73 -1.34
C SER A 117 -6.86 4.68 -2.32
N ALA A 118 -5.65 4.52 -1.79
CA ALA A 118 -4.45 4.52 -2.63
C ALA A 118 -4.37 3.23 -3.45
N ARG A 119 -4.13 3.36 -4.75
CA ARG A 119 -3.85 2.22 -5.62
C ARG A 119 -2.42 1.77 -5.37
N ASP A 120 -2.25 0.46 -5.21
CA ASP A 120 -0.93 -0.15 -5.26
C ASP A 120 -0.48 -0.37 -6.70
N GLY A 121 0.80 -0.69 -6.87
CA GLY A 121 1.39 -1.00 -8.16
C GLY A 121 2.76 -0.37 -8.36
N SER A 122 3.19 0.51 -7.47
CA SER A 122 4.55 1.04 -7.54
C SER A 122 5.54 -0.07 -7.20
N ASN A 123 6.67 -0.10 -7.90
CA ASN A 123 7.75 -1.03 -7.61
C ASN A 123 8.94 -0.24 -7.07
N PRO A 124 9.18 -0.23 -5.75
CA PRO A 124 10.27 0.53 -5.15
C PRO A 124 11.65 0.18 -5.69
N ARG A 125 11.82 -1.00 -6.31
CA ARG A 125 13.09 -1.46 -6.88
C ARG A 125 13.40 -0.84 -8.25
N THR A 126 12.38 -0.32 -8.94
CA THR A 126 12.56 0.36 -10.23
C THR A 126 12.68 1.87 -10.08
N TRP A 127 12.64 2.39 -8.85
CA TRP A 127 12.90 3.80 -8.59
C TRP A 127 14.33 4.18 -8.96
N SER A 128 14.50 5.42 -9.39
CA SER A 128 15.83 6.01 -9.50
C SER A 128 16.55 6.00 -8.15
N LYS A 129 17.89 6.03 -8.19
CA LYS A 129 18.71 6.13 -6.99
C LYS A 129 18.42 7.43 -6.23
N GLU A 130 18.22 8.53 -6.95
CA GLU A 130 17.87 9.82 -6.33
C GLU A 130 16.54 9.72 -5.58
N PHE A 131 15.52 9.13 -6.21
CA PHE A 131 14.20 8.99 -5.58
C PHE A 131 14.23 8.07 -4.36
N LEU A 132 14.92 6.93 -4.46
CA LEU A 132 15.11 6.02 -3.33
C LEU A 132 15.82 6.71 -2.16
N GLN A 133 16.91 7.44 -2.44
CA GLN A 133 17.64 8.16 -1.40
C GLN A 133 16.74 9.20 -0.73
N LYS A 134 15.95 9.95 -1.51
CA LYS A 134 14.98 10.91 -0.99
C LYS A 134 13.96 10.24 -0.04
N GLN A 135 13.43 9.07 -0.40
CA GLN A 135 12.52 8.33 0.49
C GLN A 135 13.20 7.90 1.79
N LEU A 136 14.45 7.43 1.72
CA LEU A 136 15.22 7.04 2.90
C LEU A 136 15.49 8.24 3.82
N ASP A 137 15.80 9.40 3.28
CA ASP A 137 16.03 10.62 4.04
C ASP A 137 14.76 11.07 4.78
N ILE A 138 13.61 11.06 4.09
CA ILE A 138 12.29 11.35 4.68
C ILE A 138 11.97 10.34 5.80
N TRP A 139 12.19 9.05 5.55
CA TRP A 139 11.92 8.01 6.53
C TRP A 139 12.81 8.14 7.78
N ASN A 140 14.09 8.45 7.60
CA ASN A 140 15.02 8.67 8.71
C ASN A 140 14.64 9.90 9.52
N ALA A 141 14.28 11.01 8.85
CA ALA A 141 13.80 12.22 9.52
C ALA A 141 12.54 11.94 10.37
N ALA A 142 11.54 11.29 9.78
CA ALA A 142 10.29 10.94 10.46
C ALA A 142 10.48 9.99 11.66
N ARG A 143 11.56 9.19 11.68
CA ARG A 143 11.91 8.32 12.80
C ARG A 143 12.59 9.07 13.94
N ASN A 144 13.37 10.10 13.64
CA ASN A 144 14.13 10.87 14.63
C ASN A 144 13.27 11.90 15.37
N ASP A 145 12.10 12.26 14.83
CA ASP A 145 11.13 13.19 15.44
C ASP A 145 10.21 12.52 16.49
N LYS A 146 10.39 11.24 16.79
CA LYS A 146 9.63 10.46 17.79
C LYS A 146 10.48 10.11 19.00
#